data_AF-A0A838DVF0-F1
#
_entry.id   AF-A0A838DVF0-F1
#
_cell.length_a   1.000
_cell.length_b   1.000
_cell.length_c   1.000
_cell.angle_alpha   90.00
_cell.angle_beta   90.00
_cell.angle_gamma   90.00
#
_symmetry.space_group_name_H-M   'P 1'
#
loop_
_entity.id
_entity.type
_entity.pdbx_description
1 polymer ?
#
loop_
_entity_poly.entity_id
_entity_poly.type
_entity_poly.pdbx_seq_one_letter_code
_entity_poly.pdbx_strand_id
1 'polypeptide(L)'
;MPKAGKVSKAPDGFYTAGEAIKRLGMPKTTFHHYVRIGKIKKKTPYGRSEGYYEKTYIDKMAEASQLYAIQYADDPATFSVATSEDAQGVYDVMVSLWGTLNVTPVQTRLEWYKINPEIDYVVKQDNIVVGYLTIKPYKHEVMQKLISGEILAKEVKPDDLLPFTPGVPLECLVATAVRAGVYEPKKYGMRLVAGAIEVFKGFAQRGVVIAKLYANSETPDGIRLCKGLGFEDISTEPNKTPRRFMLDLKTSKTPFAAEYKQILKSSGLLLKW
;
A
#
# COMPACT_ATOMS: atom_id res chain seq x y z
N MET A 1 -35.02 6.51 -37.72
CA MET A 1 -34.42 5.73 -36.61
C MET A 1 -33.60 6.67 -35.74
N PRO A 2 -33.85 6.78 -34.43
CA PRO A 2 -33.08 7.65 -33.56
C PRO A 2 -31.62 7.17 -33.49
N LYS A 3 -30.67 8.06 -33.76
CA LYS A 3 -29.24 7.80 -33.62
C LYS A 3 -28.96 7.46 -32.15
N ALA A 4 -28.47 6.24 -31.89
CA ALA A 4 -28.06 5.84 -30.55
C ALA A 4 -26.91 6.76 -30.09
N GLY A 5 -27.19 7.65 -29.15
CA GLY A 5 -26.17 8.49 -28.54
C GLY A 5 -25.12 7.62 -27.84
N LYS A 6 -23.83 7.89 -28.12
CA LYS A 6 -22.70 7.33 -27.37
C LYS A 6 -22.88 7.70 -25.90
N VAL A 7 -23.00 6.70 -25.04
CA VAL A 7 -22.94 6.93 -23.59
C VAL A 7 -21.49 6.74 -23.19
N SER A 8 -20.81 7.80 -22.77
CA SER A 8 -19.38 7.72 -22.44
C SER A 8 -19.08 7.01 -21.12
N LYS A 9 -20.11 6.70 -20.32
CA LYS A 9 -19.97 6.20 -18.96
C LYS A 9 -20.70 4.87 -18.77
N ALA A 10 -20.00 3.86 -18.27
CA ALA A 10 -20.62 2.60 -17.88
C ALA A 10 -21.56 2.78 -16.66
N PRO A 11 -22.63 1.98 -16.56
CA PRO A 11 -23.45 1.91 -15.36
C PRO A 11 -22.63 1.47 -14.13
N ASP A 12 -23.14 1.77 -12.94
CA ASP A 12 -22.50 1.34 -11.69
C ASP A 12 -22.39 -0.20 -11.64
N GLY A 13 -21.25 -0.68 -11.14
CA GLY A 13 -20.91 -2.10 -11.14
C GLY A 13 -20.39 -2.64 -12.49
N PHE A 14 -20.28 -1.81 -13.52
CA PHE A 14 -19.79 -2.21 -14.83
C PHE A 14 -18.61 -1.39 -15.35
N TYR A 15 -17.80 -2.02 -16.20
CA TYR A 15 -16.79 -1.39 -17.04
C TYR A 15 -17.29 -1.28 -18.48
N THR A 16 -16.87 -0.21 -19.15
CA THR A 16 -16.80 -0.14 -20.62
C THR A 16 -15.71 -1.09 -21.15
N ALA A 17 -15.70 -1.35 -22.46
CA ALA A 17 -14.65 -2.15 -23.07
C ALA A 17 -13.24 -1.56 -22.85
N GLY A 18 -13.11 -0.23 -22.95
CA GLY A 18 -11.83 0.46 -22.74
C GLY A 18 -11.31 0.31 -21.32
N GLU A 19 -12.18 0.46 -20.32
CA GLU A 19 -11.82 0.24 -18.92
C GLU A 19 -11.45 -1.21 -18.64
N ALA A 20 -12.21 -2.17 -19.16
CA ALA A 20 -11.92 -3.60 -18.98
C ALA A 20 -10.59 -4.01 -19.64
N ILE A 21 -10.31 -3.54 -20.86
CA ILE A 21 -9.04 -3.76 -21.56
C ILE A 21 -7.88 -3.20 -20.73
N LYS A 22 -8.02 -1.96 -20.26
CA LYS A 22 -7.00 -1.31 -19.42
C LYS A 22 -6.78 -2.09 -18.13
N ARG A 23 -7.85 -2.54 -17.47
CA ARG A 23 -7.77 -3.28 -16.21
C ARG A 23 -7.10 -4.64 -16.36
N LEU A 24 -7.37 -5.34 -17.46
CA LEU A 24 -6.78 -6.64 -17.75
C LEU A 24 -5.35 -6.57 -18.29
N GLY A 25 -4.88 -5.39 -18.71
CA GLY A 25 -3.54 -5.23 -19.29
C GLY A 25 -3.32 -6.00 -20.59
N MET A 26 -4.38 -6.37 -21.31
CA MET A 26 -4.29 -7.21 -22.51
C MET A 26 -4.51 -6.42 -23.81
N PRO A 27 -3.94 -6.85 -24.95
CA PRO A 27 -4.21 -6.22 -26.23
C PRO A 27 -5.69 -6.23 -26.61
N LYS A 28 -6.17 -5.14 -27.23
CA LYS A 28 -7.58 -4.97 -27.65
C LYS A 28 -8.07 -6.12 -28.55
N THR A 29 -7.21 -6.60 -29.44
CA THR A 29 -7.50 -7.73 -30.33
C THR A 29 -7.78 -9.01 -29.56
N THR A 30 -6.92 -9.35 -28.59
CA THR A 30 -7.08 -10.50 -27.68
C THR A 30 -8.35 -10.37 -26.85
N PHE A 31 -8.63 -9.19 -26.30
CA PHE A 31 -9.85 -8.93 -25.54
C PHE A 31 -11.11 -9.22 -26.36
N HIS A 32 -11.22 -8.66 -27.58
CA HIS A 32 -12.38 -8.89 -28.43
C HIS A 32 -12.49 -10.32 -28.93
N HIS A 33 -11.36 -11.02 -29.13
CA HIS A 33 -11.36 -12.44 -29.40
C HIS A 33 -11.96 -13.22 -28.22
N TYR A 34 -11.52 -12.95 -26.99
CA TYR A 34 -12.06 -13.59 -25.78
C TYR A 34 -13.54 -13.30 -25.52
N VAL A 35 -14.01 -12.10 -25.87
CA VAL A 35 -15.45 -11.80 -25.84
C VAL A 35 -16.21 -12.64 -26.87
N ARG A 36 -15.68 -12.79 -28.10
CA ARG A 36 -16.32 -13.55 -29.18
C ARG A 36 -16.46 -15.03 -28.85
N ILE A 37 -15.44 -15.63 -28.24
CA ILE A 37 -15.44 -17.04 -27.86
C ILE A 37 -16.10 -17.29 -26.48
N GLY A 38 -16.71 -16.26 -25.88
CA GLY A 38 -17.44 -16.37 -24.61
C GLY A 38 -16.58 -16.48 -23.35
N LYS A 39 -15.24 -16.37 -23.46
CA LYS A 39 -14.35 -16.33 -22.29
C LYS A 39 -14.55 -15.09 -21.44
N ILE A 40 -14.83 -13.93 -22.04
CA ILE A 40 -15.20 -12.70 -21.33
C ILE A 40 -16.68 -12.44 -21.55
N LYS A 41 -17.46 -12.45 -20.46
CA LYS A 41 -18.92 -12.23 -20.51
C LYS A 41 -19.24 -10.75 -20.76
N LYS A 42 -19.88 -10.45 -21.89
CA LYS A 42 -20.41 -9.13 -22.26
C LYS A 42 -21.92 -9.08 -21.95
N LYS A 43 -22.38 -8.09 -21.18
CA LYS A 43 -23.81 -7.79 -21.01
C LYS A 43 -24.19 -6.64 -21.93
N THR A 44 -25.15 -6.88 -22.83
CA THR A 44 -25.61 -5.86 -23.78
C THR A 44 -27.04 -5.45 -23.40
N PRO A 45 -27.29 -4.19 -23.01
CA PRO A 45 -28.64 -3.73 -22.71
C PRO A 45 -29.56 -3.83 -23.93
N TYR A 46 -30.85 -3.99 -23.69
CA TYR A 46 -31.84 -4.05 -24.77
C TYR A 46 -31.80 -2.78 -25.65
N GLY A 47 -31.78 -2.96 -26.97
CA GLY A 47 -31.73 -1.86 -27.94
C GLY A 47 -30.37 -1.15 -28.06
N ARG A 48 -29.29 -1.69 -27.48
CA ARG A 48 -27.93 -1.13 -27.56
C ARG A 48 -26.97 -2.09 -28.25
N SER A 49 -25.97 -1.55 -28.94
CA SER A 49 -24.88 -2.31 -29.59
C SER A 49 -23.63 -2.41 -28.70
N GLU A 50 -23.40 -1.37 -27.89
CA GLU A 50 -22.37 -1.33 -26.87
C GLU A 50 -22.76 -2.23 -25.69
N GLY A 51 -21.81 -3.01 -25.19
CA GLY A 51 -22.02 -3.81 -24.01
C GLY A 51 -20.99 -3.52 -22.94
N TYR A 52 -21.33 -3.97 -21.75
CA TYR A 52 -20.63 -3.69 -20.51
C TYR A 52 -20.12 -4.99 -19.89
N TYR A 53 -19.13 -4.84 -19.02
CA TYR A 53 -18.42 -5.95 -18.39
C TYR A 53 -18.53 -5.80 -16.88
N GLU A 54 -18.94 -6.86 -16.19
CA GLU A 54 -19.13 -6.81 -14.74
C GLU A 54 -17.79 -6.56 -14.04
N LYS A 55 -17.67 -5.50 -13.23
CA LYS A 55 -16.39 -5.08 -12.62
C LYS A 55 -15.77 -6.22 -11.82
N THR A 56 -16.56 -6.83 -10.95
CA THR A 56 -16.16 -7.96 -10.09
C THR A 56 -15.56 -9.13 -10.89
N TYR A 57 -16.11 -9.44 -12.06
CA TYR A 57 -15.61 -10.51 -12.92
C TYR A 57 -14.28 -10.13 -13.59
N ILE A 58 -14.19 -8.92 -14.14
CA ILE A 58 -12.98 -8.41 -14.78
C ILE A 58 -11.84 -8.27 -13.76
N ASP A 59 -12.14 -7.77 -12.55
CA ASP A 59 -11.16 -7.59 -11.49
C ASP A 59 -10.59 -8.94 -11.01
N LYS A 60 -11.44 -9.95 -10.79
CA LYS A 60 -10.98 -11.32 -10.45
C LYS A 60 -10.11 -11.93 -11.54
N MET A 61 -10.46 -11.71 -12.82
CA MET A 61 -9.67 -12.20 -13.94
C MET A 61 -8.32 -11.50 -14.02
N ALA A 62 -8.28 -10.18 -13.81
CA ALA A 62 -7.04 -9.41 -13.74
C ALA A 62 -6.14 -9.90 -12.60
N GLU A 63 -6.71 -10.11 -11.41
CA GLU A 63 -6.01 -10.63 -10.23
C GLU A 63 -5.41 -12.02 -10.50
N ALA A 64 -6.19 -12.96 -11.02
CA ALA A 64 -5.71 -14.30 -11.35
C ALA A 64 -4.59 -14.27 -12.39
N SER A 65 -4.70 -13.42 -13.41
CA SER A 65 -3.64 -13.24 -14.42
C SER A 65 -2.36 -12.69 -13.82
N GLN A 66 -2.46 -11.73 -12.89
CA GLN A 66 -1.31 -11.15 -12.20
C GLN A 66 -0.63 -12.17 -11.27
N LEU A 67 -1.41 -12.94 -10.51
CA LEU A 67 -0.87 -14.00 -9.65
C LEU A 67 -0.13 -15.07 -10.45
N TYR A 68 -0.68 -15.44 -11.62
CA TYR A 68 -0.01 -16.35 -12.54
C TYR A 68 1.32 -15.76 -13.03
N ALA A 69 1.33 -14.51 -13.49
CA ALA A 69 2.58 -13.85 -13.92
C ALA A 69 3.63 -13.82 -12.80
N ILE A 70 3.24 -13.44 -11.58
CA ILE A 70 4.12 -13.42 -10.40
C ILE A 70 4.73 -14.81 -10.11
N GLN A 71 3.94 -15.87 -10.24
CA GLN A 71 4.38 -17.24 -9.93
C GLN A 71 5.46 -17.74 -10.89
N TYR A 72 5.40 -17.35 -12.16
CA TYR A 72 6.30 -17.80 -13.23
C TYR A 72 7.31 -16.72 -13.65
N ALA A 73 7.44 -15.64 -12.89
CA ALA A 73 8.39 -14.58 -13.17
C ALA A 73 9.81 -15.02 -12.81
N ASP A 74 10.73 -14.89 -13.78
CA ASP A 74 12.15 -15.22 -13.60
C ASP A 74 12.95 -14.09 -12.94
N ASP A 75 12.48 -12.84 -13.07
CA ASP A 75 13.16 -11.66 -12.53
C ASP A 75 13.18 -11.66 -11.00
N PRO A 76 14.26 -11.19 -10.34
CA PRO A 76 14.28 -11.09 -8.90
C PRO A 76 13.35 -9.98 -8.39
N ALA A 77 12.68 -10.23 -7.26
CA ALA A 77 11.87 -9.21 -6.62
C ALA A 77 12.71 -8.00 -6.18
N THR A 78 12.30 -6.79 -6.59
CA THR A 78 12.98 -5.52 -6.30
C THR A 78 12.25 -4.72 -5.24
N PHE A 79 12.99 -3.99 -4.39
CA PHE A 79 12.44 -3.01 -3.44
C PHE A 79 12.82 -1.59 -3.86
N SER A 80 11.85 -0.68 -3.91
CA SER A 80 12.09 0.73 -4.29
C SER A 80 11.09 1.68 -3.63
N VAL A 81 11.39 2.98 -3.63
CA VAL A 81 10.38 4.02 -3.40
C VAL A 81 9.26 3.83 -4.44
N ALA A 82 8.01 4.02 -4.00
CA ALA A 82 6.85 3.95 -4.88
C ALA A 82 6.77 5.21 -5.77
N THR A 83 6.44 5.02 -7.04
CA THR A 83 6.12 6.14 -7.95
C THR A 83 4.61 6.33 -8.09
N SER A 84 4.17 7.36 -8.81
CA SER A 84 2.75 7.55 -9.15
C SER A 84 2.14 6.35 -9.87
N GLU A 85 2.94 5.63 -10.67
CA GLU A 85 2.54 4.46 -11.43
C GLU A 85 2.29 3.25 -10.50
N ASP A 86 2.97 3.20 -9.37
CA ASP A 86 2.84 2.12 -8.38
C ASP A 86 1.58 2.28 -7.50
N ALA A 87 0.96 3.48 -7.45
CA ALA A 87 -0.15 3.78 -6.53
C ALA A 87 -1.36 2.84 -6.69
N GLN A 88 -1.67 2.44 -7.94
CA GLN A 88 -2.71 1.45 -8.20
C GLN A 88 -2.30 0.06 -7.71
N GLY A 89 -1.03 -0.32 -7.88
CA GLY A 89 -0.51 -1.59 -7.38
C GLY A 89 -0.57 -1.68 -5.85
N VAL A 90 -0.26 -0.59 -5.15
CA VAL A 90 -0.42 -0.50 -3.69
C VAL A 90 -1.88 -0.65 -3.29
N TYR A 91 -2.79 0.04 -3.97
CA TYR A 91 -4.24 -0.10 -3.74
C TYR A 91 -4.70 -1.55 -3.95
N ASP A 92 -4.25 -2.21 -5.02
CA ASP A 92 -4.59 -3.60 -5.33
C ASP A 92 -4.11 -4.56 -4.22
N VAL A 93 -2.91 -4.36 -3.66
CA VAL A 93 -2.44 -5.13 -2.48
C VAL A 93 -3.37 -4.93 -1.30
N MET A 94 -3.73 -3.68 -0.97
CA MET A 94 -4.61 -3.39 0.15
C MET A 94 -5.99 -4.01 -0.03
N VAL A 95 -6.58 -3.90 -1.22
CA VAL A 95 -7.89 -4.48 -1.53
C VAL A 95 -7.87 -6.00 -1.44
N SER A 96 -6.78 -6.65 -1.86
CA SER A 96 -6.64 -8.11 -1.76
C SER A 96 -6.69 -8.62 -0.32
N LEU A 97 -6.36 -7.77 0.67
CA LEU A 97 -6.34 -8.11 2.08
C LEU A 97 -7.59 -7.65 2.84
N TRP A 98 -8.09 -6.44 2.53
CA TRP A 98 -9.11 -5.76 3.35
C TRP A 98 -10.37 -5.36 2.57
N GLY A 99 -10.48 -5.73 1.29
CA GLY A 99 -11.55 -5.29 0.42
C GLY A 99 -11.48 -3.79 0.13
N THR A 100 -12.56 -3.20 -0.38
CA THR A 100 -12.54 -1.82 -0.89
C THR A 100 -12.96 -0.76 0.13
N LEU A 101 -13.72 -1.12 1.17
CA LEU A 101 -14.40 -0.15 2.04
C LEU A 101 -13.44 0.68 2.90
N ASN A 102 -12.34 0.10 3.35
CA ASN A 102 -11.43 0.71 4.32
C ASN A 102 -10.04 1.04 3.76
N VAL A 103 -9.89 0.94 2.43
CA VAL A 103 -8.65 1.20 1.74
C VAL A 103 -8.59 2.66 1.29
N THR A 104 -7.44 3.30 1.49
CA THR A 104 -7.18 4.65 0.97
C THR A 104 -7.29 4.64 -0.56
N PRO A 105 -8.16 5.48 -1.16
CA PRO A 105 -8.25 5.59 -2.61
C PRO A 105 -6.94 6.01 -3.27
N VAL A 106 -6.70 5.54 -4.50
CA VAL A 106 -5.51 5.90 -5.29
C VAL A 106 -5.31 7.41 -5.38
N GLN A 107 -6.39 8.17 -5.65
CA GLN A 107 -6.32 9.62 -5.78
C GLN A 107 -5.82 10.31 -4.49
N THR A 108 -6.34 9.89 -3.33
CA THR A 108 -5.89 10.41 -2.03
C THR A 108 -4.42 10.11 -1.80
N ARG A 109 -3.95 8.92 -2.18
CA ARG A 109 -2.53 8.55 -2.06
C ARG A 109 -1.64 9.39 -2.99
N LEU A 110 -2.08 9.65 -4.21
CA LEU A 110 -1.37 10.54 -5.15
C LEU A 110 -1.28 11.98 -4.63
N GLU A 111 -2.28 12.45 -3.89
CA GLU A 111 -2.22 13.75 -3.22
C GLU A 111 -1.20 13.76 -2.08
N TRP A 112 -1.12 12.69 -1.31
CA TRP A 112 -0.09 12.54 -0.28
C TRP A 112 1.33 12.52 -0.87
N TYR A 113 1.55 11.90 -2.04
CA TYR A 113 2.86 11.91 -2.72
C TYR A 113 3.34 13.31 -3.09
N LYS A 114 2.43 14.27 -3.32
CA LYS A 114 2.80 15.66 -3.59
C LYS A 114 3.39 16.34 -2.36
N ILE A 115 2.96 15.93 -1.16
CA ILE A 115 3.48 16.46 0.11
C ILE A 115 4.79 15.75 0.47
N ASN A 116 4.81 14.43 0.35
CA ASN A 116 5.95 13.63 0.72
C ASN A 116 6.05 12.40 -0.22
N PRO A 117 6.96 12.42 -1.22
CA PRO A 117 7.06 11.34 -2.21
C PRO A 117 7.69 10.06 -1.65
N GLU A 118 8.27 10.10 -0.45
CA GLU A 118 9.00 8.97 0.16
C GLU A 118 8.17 8.25 1.24
N ILE A 119 6.84 8.38 1.23
CA ILE A 119 5.95 7.75 2.22
C ILE A 119 5.57 6.32 1.90
N ASP A 120 5.80 5.87 0.67
CA ASP A 120 5.52 4.51 0.22
C ASP A 120 6.71 3.90 -0.48
N TYR A 121 6.88 2.61 -0.24
CA TYR A 121 7.86 1.75 -0.88
C TYR A 121 7.16 0.48 -1.33
N VAL A 122 7.63 -0.10 -2.42
CA VAL A 122 7.03 -1.29 -3.01
C VAL A 122 8.05 -2.39 -3.20
N VAL A 123 7.58 -3.62 -3.04
CA VAL A 123 8.24 -4.79 -3.61
C VAL A 123 7.53 -5.15 -4.89
N LYS A 124 8.30 -5.26 -5.99
CA LYS A 124 7.80 -5.61 -7.31
C LYS A 124 8.39 -6.94 -7.78
N GLN A 125 7.57 -7.74 -8.45
CA GLN A 125 7.95 -8.95 -9.19
C GLN A 125 7.37 -8.78 -10.59
N ASP A 126 8.20 -8.82 -11.64
CA ASP A 126 7.78 -8.56 -13.03
C ASP A 126 6.94 -7.27 -13.17
N ASN A 127 7.44 -6.17 -12.58
CA ASN A 127 6.76 -4.87 -12.50
C ASN A 127 5.38 -4.86 -11.81
N ILE A 128 4.93 -5.96 -11.22
CA ILE A 128 3.69 -6.04 -10.44
C ILE A 128 4.02 -5.80 -8.97
N VAL A 129 3.33 -4.86 -8.33
CA VAL A 129 3.45 -4.61 -6.88
C VAL A 129 2.90 -5.81 -6.11
N VAL A 130 3.80 -6.57 -5.48
CA VAL A 130 3.48 -7.76 -4.67
C VAL A 130 3.50 -7.49 -3.17
N GLY A 131 4.05 -6.36 -2.76
CA GLY A 131 3.96 -5.89 -1.38
C GLY A 131 4.28 -4.41 -1.29
N TYR A 132 3.90 -3.79 -0.18
CA TYR A 132 4.22 -2.40 0.07
C TYR A 132 4.58 -2.16 1.53
N LEU A 133 5.33 -1.09 1.76
CA LEU A 133 5.64 -0.47 3.05
C LEU A 133 5.18 0.98 2.97
N THR A 134 4.40 1.41 3.96
CA THR A 134 4.04 2.81 4.19
C THR A 134 4.83 3.29 5.41
N ILE A 135 5.41 4.49 5.33
CA ILE A 135 5.98 5.23 6.46
C ILE A 135 5.43 6.65 6.38
N LYS A 136 4.43 6.96 7.21
CA LYS A 136 3.74 8.25 7.14
C LYS A 136 3.96 9.06 8.40
N PRO A 137 4.75 10.13 8.34
CA PRO A 137 4.84 11.09 9.44
C PRO A 137 3.55 11.91 9.48
N TYR A 138 2.90 11.94 10.64
CA TYR A 138 1.69 12.72 10.87
C TYR A 138 1.92 13.76 11.95
N LYS A 139 1.09 14.81 11.94
CA LYS A 139 0.94 15.67 13.12
C LYS A 139 0.54 14.84 14.33
N HIS A 140 1.01 15.23 15.52
CA HIS A 140 0.82 14.44 16.74
C HIS A 140 -0.66 14.18 17.05
N GLU A 141 -1.50 15.20 16.95
CA GLU A 141 -2.95 15.11 17.18
C GLU A 141 -3.63 14.14 16.20
N VAL A 142 -3.16 14.06 14.96
CA VAL A 142 -3.68 13.11 13.95
C VAL A 142 -3.22 11.69 14.26
N MET A 143 -1.97 11.52 14.69
CA MET A 143 -1.44 10.23 15.13
C MET A 143 -2.24 9.66 16.31
N GLN A 144 -2.55 10.50 17.31
CA GLN A 144 -3.35 10.07 18.46
C GLN A 144 -4.75 9.58 18.04
N LYS A 145 -5.39 10.27 17.10
CA LYS A 145 -6.70 9.86 16.56
C LYS A 145 -6.64 8.57 15.75
N LEU A 146 -5.60 8.39 14.94
CA LEU A 146 -5.38 7.15 14.19
C LEU A 146 -5.16 5.95 15.11
N ILE A 147 -4.36 6.14 16.17
CA ILE A 147 -4.04 5.08 17.12
C ILE A 147 -5.20 4.80 18.08
N SER A 148 -5.98 5.80 18.48
CA SER A 148 -7.21 5.57 19.25
C SER A 148 -8.31 4.90 18.41
N GLY A 149 -8.22 5.01 17.08
CA GLY A 149 -9.23 4.54 16.13
C GLY A 149 -10.40 5.52 15.97
N GLU A 150 -10.22 6.78 16.40
CA GLU A 150 -11.19 7.86 16.18
C GLU A 150 -11.34 8.20 14.69
N ILE A 151 -10.25 8.07 13.92
CA ILE A 151 -10.25 8.25 12.46
C ILE A 151 -9.52 7.09 11.78
N LEU A 152 -9.90 6.82 10.53
CA LEU A 152 -9.23 5.88 9.64
C LEU A 152 -8.20 6.59 8.76
N ALA A 153 -7.20 5.85 8.27
CA ALA A 153 -6.18 6.39 7.38
C ALA A 153 -6.77 7.04 6.11
N LYS A 154 -7.89 6.55 5.57
CA LYS A 154 -8.57 7.13 4.41
C LYS A 154 -9.20 8.50 4.66
N GLU A 155 -9.37 8.90 5.93
CA GLU A 155 -9.97 10.17 6.34
C GLU A 155 -8.91 11.27 6.57
N VAL A 156 -7.63 10.90 6.54
CA VAL A 156 -6.51 11.82 6.75
C VAL A 156 -6.31 12.72 5.54
N LYS A 157 -6.19 14.03 5.76
CA LYS A 157 -6.02 15.03 4.69
C LYS A 157 -4.53 15.17 4.34
N PRO A 158 -4.20 15.66 3.12
CA PRO A 158 -2.81 15.93 2.75
C PRO A 158 -2.05 16.81 3.76
N ASP A 159 -2.70 17.85 4.27
CA ASP A 159 -2.10 18.80 5.23
C ASP A 159 -1.85 18.21 6.63
N ASP A 160 -2.32 16.99 6.89
CA ASP A 160 -2.05 16.26 8.13
C ASP A 160 -0.71 15.49 8.10
N LEU A 161 -0.15 15.30 6.89
CA LEU A 161 1.16 14.69 6.70
C LEU A 161 2.28 15.72 6.87
N LEU A 162 3.40 15.26 7.39
CA LEU A 162 4.61 16.07 7.52
C LEU A 162 5.65 15.66 6.46
N PRO A 163 6.50 16.59 6.00
CA PRO A 163 7.69 16.23 5.23
C PRO A 163 8.76 15.60 6.13
N PHE A 164 9.59 14.72 5.56
CA PHE A 164 10.79 14.18 6.24
C PHE A 164 11.87 15.26 6.38
N THR A 165 11.70 16.16 7.34
CA THR A 165 12.58 17.32 7.53
C THR A 165 13.71 16.99 8.51
N PRO A 166 14.98 17.25 8.17
CA PRO A 166 16.10 17.02 9.08
C PRO A 166 15.97 17.80 10.40
N GLY A 167 16.33 17.15 11.51
CA GLY A 167 16.34 17.74 12.85
C GLY A 167 14.95 17.95 13.49
N VAL A 168 13.86 17.69 12.78
CA VAL A 168 12.50 17.72 13.34
C VAL A 168 12.12 16.31 13.79
N PRO A 169 11.80 16.08 15.07
CA PRO A 169 11.33 14.77 15.53
C PRO A 169 9.96 14.43 14.94
N LEU A 170 9.84 13.27 14.29
CA LEU A 170 8.62 12.80 13.63
C LEU A 170 8.02 11.59 14.34
N GLU A 171 6.69 11.54 14.40
CA GLU A 171 5.92 10.35 14.75
C GLU A 171 5.36 9.73 13.47
N CYS A 172 5.72 8.48 13.19
CA CYS A 172 5.36 7.83 11.93
C CYS A 172 4.43 6.64 12.16
N LEU A 173 3.39 6.53 11.32
CA LEU A 173 2.62 5.30 11.17
C LEU A 173 3.33 4.43 10.14
N VAL A 174 3.63 3.19 10.51
CA VAL A 174 4.22 2.19 9.63
C VAL A 174 3.27 1.05 9.39
N ALA A 175 3.18 0.63 8.12
CA ALA A 175 2.37 -0.50 7.73
C ALA A 175 3.06 -1.26 6.61
N THR A 176 3.03 -2.59 6.68
CA THR A 176 3.54 -3.46 5.61
C THR A 176 2.49 -4.48 5.24
N ALA A 177 2.37 -4.77 3.96
CA ALA A 177 1.48 -5.83 3.49
C ALA A 177 2.05 -6.52 2.25
N VAL A 178 1.74 -7.81 2.13
CA VAL A 178 2.04 -8.63 0.96
C VAL A 178 0.71 -9.05 0.35
N ARG A 179 0.63 -8.97 -0.97
CA ARG A 179 -0.57 -9.31 -1.76
C ARG A 179 -1.10 -10.69 -1.38
N ALA A 180 -2.41 -10.81 -1.22
CA ALA A 180 -3.03 -12.11 -0.97
C ALA A 180 -2.82 -13.06 -2.18
N GLY A 181 -2.67 -14.35 -1.90
CA GLY A 181 -2.59 -15.39 -2.93
C GLY A 181 -1.26 -15.52 -3.67
N VAL A 182 -0.26 -14.67 -3.41
CA VAL A 182 1.08 -14.85 -4.01
C VAL A 182 1.78 -16.08 -3.46
N TYR A 183 2.57 -16.75 -4.30
CA TYR A 183 3.42 -17.86 -3.90
C TYR A 183 4.56 -17.36 -2.99
N GLU A 184 4.83 -18.08 -1.89
CA GLU A 184 5.85 -17.75 -0.89
C GLU A 184 5.78 -16.31 -0.33
N PRO A 185 4.65 -15.86 0.26
CA PRO A 185 4.47 -14.47 0.69
C PRO A 185 5.54 -14.00 1.69
N LYS A 186 6.11 -14.93 2.47
CA LYS A 186 7.19 -14.66 3.42
C LYS A 186 8.43 -14.04 2.76
N LYS A 187 8.78 -14.43 1.53
CA LYS A 187 9.97 -13.89 0.85
C LYS A 187 9.83 -12.39 0.56
N TYR A 188 8.65 -11.97 0.13
CA TYR A 188 8.33 -10.56 -0.11
C TYR A 188 8.23 -9.79 1.21
N GLY A 189 7.67 -10.41 2.25
CA GLY A 189 7.64 -9.83 3.60
C GLY A 189 9.04 -9.56 4.16
N MET A 190 9.97 -10.51 4.02
CA MET A 190 11.37 -10.30 4.42
C MET A 190 12.04 -9.19 3.60
N ARG A 191 11.78 -9.12 2.29
CA ARG A 191 12.28 -8.04 1.44
C ARG A 191 11.78 -6.67 1.90
N LEU A 192 10.50 -6.56 2.28
CA LEU A 192 9.93 -5.33 2.85
C LEU A 192 10.61 -4.93 4.16
N VAL A 193 10.84 -5.88 5.07
CA VAL A 193 11.50 -5.61 6.35
C VAL A 193 12.96 -5.17 6.15
N ALA A 194 13.71 -5.88 5.32
CA ALA A 194 15.08 -5.51 4.99
C ALA A 194 15.15 -4.12 4.32
N GLY A 195 14.26 -3.86 3.37
CA GLY A 195 14.13 -2.55 2.73
C GLY A 195 13.76 -1.44 3.72
N ALA A 196 12.82 -1.69 4.64
CA ALA A 196 12.44 -0.75 5.68
C ALA A 196 13.63 -0.34 6.56
N ILE A 197 14.45 -1.31 6.98
CA ILE A 197 15.67 -1.05 7.76
C ILE A 197 16.60 -0.10 7.01
N GLU A 198 16.87 -0.36 5.73
CA GLU A 198 17.74 0.50 4.92
C GLU A 198 17.15 1.90 4.69
N VAL A 199 15.83 2.00 4.53
CA VAL A 199 15.13 3.29 4.47
C VAL A 199 15.31 4.10 5.75
N PHE A 200 15.14 3.47 6.91
CA PHE A 200 15.34 4.14 8.19
C PHE A 200 16.80 4.58 8.39
N LYS A 201 17.78 3.77 7.97
CA LYS A 201 19.18 4.19 7.97
C LYS A 201 19.40 5.41 7.06
N GLY A 202 18.82 5.40 5.86
CA GLY A 202 18.86 6.54 4.95
C GLY A 202 18.23 7.81 5.52
N PHE A 203 17.12 7.69 6.27
CA PHE A 203 16.55 8.80 7.03
C PHE A 203 17.54 9.35 8.06
N ALA A 204 18.13 8.47 8.89
CA ALA A 204 19.10 8.90 9.89
C ALA A 204 20.34 9.58 9.27
N GLN A 205 20.88 9.06 8.16
CA GLN A 205 22.02 9.64 7.45
C GLN A 205 21.71 11.04 6.90
N ARG A 206 20.47 11.28 6.46
CA ARG A 206 19.99 12.61 6.04
C ARG A 206 19.60 13.50 7.21
N GLY A 207 19.73 13.03 8.44
CA GLY A 207 19.37 13.78 9.63
C GLY A 207 17.88 13.84 9.92
N VAL A 208 17.07 13.03 9.24
CA VAL A 208 15.63 12.89 9.53
C VAL A 208 15.49 12.09 10.81
N VAL A 209 14.83 12.70 11.79
CA VAL A 209 14.69 12.17 13.14
C VAL A 209 13.31 11.59 13.32
N ILE A 210 13.22 10.26 13.51
CA ILE A 210 11.98 9.56 13.79
C ILE A 210 11.95 9.23 15.27
N ALA A 211 11.11 9.94 16.02
CA ALA A 211 10.93 9.76 17.46
C ALA A 211 10.24 8.43 17.77
N LYS A 212 9.12 8.17 17.10
CA LYS A 212 8.28 7.00 17.37
C LYS A 212 7.76 6.40 16.07
N LEU A 213 7.69 5.07 16.06
CA LEU A 213 6.97 4.30 15.06
C LEU A 213 5.72 3.72 15.70
N TYR A 214 4.60 3.85 15.00
CA TYR A 214 3.33 3.25 15.39
C TYR A 214 2.89 2.25 14.33
N ALA A 215 2.31 1.13 14.76
CA ALA A 215 1.80 0.11 13.85
C ALA A 215 0.51 -0.51 14.40
N ASN A 216 -0.35 -0.99 13.50
CA ASN A 216 -1.55 -1.73 13.86
C ASN A 216 -1.53 -3.09 13.16
N SER A 217 -1.94 -4.15 13.85
CA SER A 217 -2.10 -5.48 13.23
C SER A 217 -3.24 -6.28 13.85
N GLU A 218 -4.03 -6.91 13.00
CA GLU A 218 -5.05 -7.91 13.37
C GLU A 218 -4.63 -9.34 13.03
N THR A 219 -3.54 -9.52 12.25
CA THR A 219 -3.07 -10.85 11.84
C THR A 219 -2.04 -11.41 12.83
N PRO A 220 -2.01 -12.73 13.06
CA PRO A 220 -0.99 -13.37 13.88
C PRO A 220 0.44 -13.07 13.39
N ASP A 221 0.66 -13.04 12.08
CA ASP A 221 1.96 -12.79 11.47
C ASP A 221 2.42 -11.36 11.72
N GLY A 222 1.56 -10.36 11.52
CA GLY A 222 1.89 -8.96 11.80
C GLY A 222 2.10 -8.70 13.29
N ILE A 223 1.32 -9.33 14.17
CA ILE A 223 1.53 -9.24 15.63
C ILE A 223 2.90 -9.81 16.03
N ARG A 224 3.28 -10.97 15.48
CA ARG A 224 4.60 -11.56 15.73
C ARG A 224 5.72 -10.68 15.17
N LEU A 225 5.53 -10.09 14.00
CA LEU A 225 6.50 -9.18 13.39
C LEU A 225 6.73 -7.94 14.28
N CYS A 226 5.68 -7.25 14.71
CA CYS A 226 5.80 -6.08 15.59
C CYS A 226 6.56 -6.43 16.88
N LYS A 227 6.19 -7.53 17.54
CA LYS A 227 6.86 -8.00 18.76
C LYS A 227 8.32 -8.37 18.50
N GLY A 228 8.62 -9.06 17.41
CA GLY A 228 9.98 -9.44 17.02
C GLY A 228 10.88 -8.25 16.71
N LEU A 229 10.32 -7.16 16.20
CA LEU A 229 11.01 -5.87 15.99
C LEU A 229 11.11 -5.02 17.27
N GLY A 230 10.57 -5.53 18.39
CA GLY A 230 10.63 -4.88 19.70
C GLY A 230 9.64 -3.73 19.88
N PHE A 231 8.55 -3.68 19.10
CA PHE A 231 7.44 -2.80 19.41
C PHE A 231 6.74 -3.25 20.69
N GLU A 232 6.34 -2.28 21.51
CA GLU A 232 5.51 -2.46 22.68
C GLU A 232 4.04 -2.47 22.27
N ASP A 233 3.26 -3.37 22.87
CA ASP A 233 1.81 -3.44 22.65
C ASP A 233 1.12 -2.43 23.56
N ILE A 234 0.50 -1.42 22.94
CA ILE A 234 -0.16 -0.29 23.62
C ILE A 234 -1.70 -0.41 23.54
N SER A 235 -2.23 -1.58 23.20
CA SER A 235 -3.66 -1.81 23.24
C SER A 235 -4.20 -1.72 24.66
N THR A 236 -5.28 -0.95 24.84
CA THR A 236 -5.97 -0.81 26.15
C THR A 236 -6.71 -2.08 26.57
N GLU A 237 -7.04 -2.95 25.62
CA GLU A 237 -7.82 -4.16 25.83
C GLU A 237 -7.05 -5.40 25.34
N PRO A 238 -6.75 -6.39 26.20
CA PRO A 238 -5.91 -7.54 25.89
C PRO A 238 -6.43 -8.49 24.79
N ASN A 239 -7.64 -8.30 24.27
CA ASN A 239 -8.23 -9.15 23.23
C ASN A 239 -8.86 -8.36 22.07
N LYS A 240 -8.73 -7.03 22.07
CA LYS A 240 -9.30 -6.19 21.01
C LYS A 240 -8.40 -6.16 19.80
N THR A 241 -8.98 -6.41 18.63
CA THR A 241 -8.33 -6.19 17.34
C THR A 241 -8.81 -4.87 16.72
N PRO A 242 -7.97 -4.20 15.91
CA PRO A 242 -6.54 -4.50 15.71
C PRO A 242 -5.71 -4.21 16.98
N ARG A 243 -4.62 -4.97 17.17
CA ARG A 243 -3.60 -4.66 18.18
C ARG A 243 -2.82 -3.43 17.76
N ARG A 244 -2.44 -2.60 18.73
CA ARG A 244 -1.74 -1.33 18.51
C ARG A 244 -0.35 -1.44 19.11
N PHE A 245 0.63 -0.97 18.36
CA PHE A 245 2.03 -1.13 18.68
C PHE A 245 2.76 0.22 18.59
N MET A 246 3.72 0.43 19.48
CA MET A 246 4.61 1.59 19.46
C MET A 246 6.06 1.14 19.66
N LEU A 247 6.96 1.71 18.88
CA LEU A 247 8.40 1.64 19.10
C LEU A 247 8.94 3.05 19.27
N ASP A 248 9.36 3.39 20.48
CA ASP A 248 10.07 4.64 20.78
C ASP A 248 11.56 4.47 20.44
N LEU A 249 12.01 5.08 19.34
CA LEU A 249 13.41 4.93 18.88
C LEU A 249 14.41 5.65 19.78
N LYS A 250 13.96 6.63 20.56
CA LYS A 250 14.81 7.32 21.53
C LYS A 250 15.15 6.39 22.69
N THR A 251 14.15 5.75 23.29
CA THR A 251 14.32 4.94 24.51
C THR A 251 14.56 3.45 24.24
N SER A 252 14.15 2.92 23.08
CA SER A 252 14.31 1.49 22.74
C SER A 252 15.77 1.06 22.73
N LYS A 253 15.99 -0.18 23.20
CA LYS A 253 17.29 -0.86 23.24
C LYS A 253 17.43 -1.94 22.16
N THR A 254 16.48 -2.01 21.23
CA THR A 254 16.57 -2.96 20.12
C THR A 254 17.82 -2.70 19.27
N PRO A 255 18.41 -3.73 18.63
CA PRO A 255 19.57 -3.54 17.75
C PRO A 255 19.31 -2.48 16.66
N PHE A 256 18.10 -2.51 16.07
CA PHE A 256 17.66 -1.52 15.10
C PHE A 256 17.65 -0.08 15.65
N ALA A 257 17.03 0.16 16.82
CA ALA A 257 17.01 1.49 17.41
C ALA A 257 18.40 1.97 17.85
N ALA A 258 19.26 1.07 18.32
CA ALA A 258 20.63 1.37 18.67
C ALA A 258 21.47 1.82 17.46
N GLU A 259 21.37 1.08 16.35
CA GLU A 259 22.05 1.42 15.09
C GLU A 259 21.54 2.75 14.54
N TYR A 260 20.22 2.95 14.49
CA TYR A 260 19.60 4.19 14.03
C TYR A 260 20.11 5.41 14.85
N LYS A 261 20.17 5.29 16.17
CA LYS A 261 20.76 6.31 17.07
C LYS A 261 22.23 6.57 16.79
N GLN A 262 23.02 5.54 16.51
CA GLN A 262 24.44 5.70 16.22
C GLN A 262 24.68 6.47 14.91
N ILE A 263 23.85 6.24 13.89
CA ILE A 263 23.90 6.97 12.62
C ILE A 263 23.54 8.45 12.85
N LEU A 264 22.49 8.74 13.61
CA LEU A 264 22.11 10.12 13.97
C LEU A 264 23.20 10.86 14.76
N LYS A 265 23.89 10.16 15.69
CA LYS A 265 25.07 10.68 16.41
C LYS A 265 26.18 11.08 15.44
N SER A 266 26.51 10.18 14.53
CA SER A 266 27.59 10.38 13.56
C SER A 266 27.30 11.50 12.57
N SER A 267 26.01 11.81 12.37
CA SER A 267 25.54 12.91 11.51
C SER A 267 25.45 14.26 12.24
N GLY A 268 25.92 14.35 13.49
CA GLY A 268 26.00 15.62 14.25
C GLY A 268 24.67 16.13 14.81
N LEU A 269 23.58 15.38 14.67
CA LEU A 269 22.22 15.84 15.00
C LEU A 269 21.69 15.32 16.34
N LEU A 270 22.42 14.42 17.00
CA LEU A 270 21.95 13.83 18.26
C LEU A 270 22.06 14.76 19.47
N LEU A 271 22.75 15.91 19.35
CA LEU A 271 22.86 16.89 20.44
C LEU A 271 21.52 17.59 20.77
N LYS A 272 20.49 17.41 19.93
CA LYS A 272 19.13 17.97 20.14
C LYS A 272 18.04 16.90 20.31
N TRP A 273 18.41 15.61 20.36
CA TRP A 273 17.47 14.49 20.35
C TRP A 273 17.43 13.71 21.67
#